data_AF-A0A317ZGU8-F1
#
_entry.id   AF-A0A317ZGU8-F1
#
_cell.length_a   1.000
_cell.length_b   1.000
_cell.length_c   1.000
_cell.angle_alpha   90.00
_cell.angle_beta   90.00
_cell.angle_gamma   90.00
#
_symmetry.space_group_name_H-M   'P 1'
#
loop_
_entity.id
_entity.type
_entity.pdbx_description
1 polymer ?
#
loop_
_entity_poly.entity_id
_entity_poly.type
_entity_poly.pdbx_seq_one_letter_code
_entity_poly.pdbx_strand_id
1 'polypeptide(L)'
;SDEVYTELPFVVNQHQVEHTPDTTDASIIQGMIDLVFKENGHYYFLDYKTDALIRRKGMSDEALERQLKEKYRVQMQYYQRALETILKCPVNGYLYFFKYGELEI
;
A
#
# COMPACT_ATOMS: atom_id res chain seq x y z
N SER A 1 -6.35 -16.81 -9.81
CA SER A 1 -5.10 -16.05 -9.94
C SER A 1 -4.03 -16.97 -10.51
N ASP A 2 -3.27 -16.47 -11.47
CA ASP A 2 -2.22 -17.26 -12.14
C ASP A 2 -0.93 -17.28 -11.30
N GLU A 3 -0.73 -16.25 -10.48
CA GLU A 3 0.41 -16.09 -9.58
C GLU A 3 -0.08 -15.49 -8.26
N VAL A 4 0.43 -16.00 -7.13
CA VAL A 4 0.11 -15.51 -5.77
C VAL A 4 1.36 -15.59 -4.91
N TYR A 5 1.67 -14.49 -4.22
CA TYR A 5 2.81 -14.33 -3.32
C TYR A 5 2.31 -13.73 -2.01
N THR A 6 2.80 -14.24 -0.88
CA THR A 6 2.43 -13.76 0.45
C THR A 6 3.66 -13.41 1.26
N GLU A 7 3.55 -12.43 2.16
CA GLU A 7 4.64 -11.99 3.03
C GLU A 7 5.93 -11.69 2.22
N LEU A 8 5.80 -10.79 1.23
CA LEU A 8 6.90 -10.44 0.34
C LEU A 8 7.73 -9.29 0.93
N PRO A 9 9.01 -9.51 1.29
CA PRO A 9 9.85 -8.44 1.80
C PRO A 9 10.24 -7.49 0.67
N PHE A 10 10.32 -6.20 0.97
CA PHE A 10 10.83 -5.20 0.03
C PHE A 10 11.81 -4.24 0.69
N VAL A 11 12.66 -3.66 -0.16
CA VAL A 11 13.60 -2.59 0.20
C VAL A 11 13.52 -1.51 -0.86
N VAL A 12 13.31 -0.26 -0.45
CA VAL A 12 13.26 0.90 -1.34
C VAL A 12 14.05 2.06 -0.76
N ASN A 13 14.63 2.87 -1.65
CA ASN A 13 15.26 4.13 -1.27
C ASN A 13 14.18 5.22 -1.20
N GLN A 14 14.09 5.92 -0.06
CA GLN A 14 13.07 6.95 0.20
C GLN A 14 12.99 8.02 -0.90
N HIS A 15 14.13 8.49 -1.42
CA HIS A 15 14.16 9.55 -2.43
C HIS A 15 13.48 9.13 -3.74
N GLN A 16 13.52 7.84 -4.08
CA GLN A 16 12.89 7.32 -5.30
C GLN A 16 11.37 7.33 -5.25
N VAL A 17 10.78 7.44 -4.05
CA VAL A 17 9.33 7.39 -3.84
C VAL A 17 8.78 8.76 -3.47
N GLU A 18 9.46 9.51 -2.60
CA GLU A 18 8.99 10.82 -2.13
C GLU A 18 9.41 11.98 -3.05
N HIS A 19 10.17 11.70 -4.12
CA HIS A 19 10.66 12.72 -5.07
C HIS A 19 11.40 13.88 -4.41
N THR A 20 12.05 13.62 -3.27
CA THR A 20 12.89 14.59 -2.58
C THR A 20 14.25 14.72 -3.27
N PRO A 21 14.94 15.87 -3.17
CA PRO A 21 16.26 16.03 -3.75
C PRO A 21 17.22 14.94 -3.25
N ASP A 22 18.09 14.43 -4.12
CA ASP A 22 19.16 13.52 -3.74
C ASP A 22 20.19 14.23 -2.86
N THR A 23 19.85 14.37 -1.58
CA THR A 23 20.80 14.70 -0.53
C THR A 23 21.54 13.43 -0.12
N THR A 24 22.68 13.58 0.57
CA THR A 24 23.51 12.45 1.00
C THR A 24 22.86 11.54 2.05
N ASP A 25 21.67 11.87 2.55
CA ASP A 25 20.98 11.20 3.66
C ASP A 25 19.68 10.50 3.24
N ALA A 26 19.74 9.72 2.15
CA ALA A 26 18.59 8.91 1.73
C ALA A 26 18.37 7.74 2.70
N SER A 27 17.19 7.69 3.36
CA SER A 27 16.85 6.54 4.20
C SER A 27 16.46 5.33 3.36
N ILE A 28 16.85 4.16 3.84
CA ILE A 28 16.39 2.87 3.30
C ILE A 28 15.11 2.49 4.04
N ILE A 29 14.03 2.29 3.30
CA ILE A 29 12.76 1.80 3.82
C ILE A 29 12.67 0.29 3.54
N GLN A 30 12.34 -0.47 4.59
CA GLN A 30 12.13 -1.90 4.52
C GLN A 30 10.73 -2.22 5.03
N GLY A 31 10.08 -3.22 4.44
CA GLY A 31 8.77 -3.67 4.91
C GLY A 31 8.35 -4.99 4.29
N MET A 32 7.10 -5.36 4.54
CA MET A 32 6.50 -6.62 4.13
C MET A 32 5.17 -6.35 3.45
N ILE A 33 4.94 -6.92 2.27
CA ILE A 33 3.66 -6.85 1.56
C ILE A 33 2.90 -8.15 1.82
N ASP A 34 1.73 -8.07 2.42
CA ASP A 34 0.98 -9.25 2.88
C ASP A 34 0.59 -10.19 1.73
N LEU A 35 0.10 -9.63 0.62
CA LEU A 35 -0.36 -10.39 -0.54
C LEU A 35 -0.10 -9.63 -1.85
N VAL A 36 0.43 -10.34 -2.85
CA VAL A 36 0.51 -9.90 -4.24
C VAL A 36 -0.06 -11.00 -5.11
N PHE A 37 -0.92 -10.67 -6.06
CA PHE A 37 -1.50 -11.66 -6.96
C PHE A 37 -1.68 -11.11 -8.37
N LYS A 38 -1.76 -12.02 -9.32
CA LYS A 38 -2.01 -11.71 -10.72
C LYS A 38 -3.37 -12.23 -11.15
N GLU A 39 -4.14 -11.35 -11.78
CA GLU A 39 -5.46 -11.66 -12.31
C GLU A 39 -5.64 -10.98 -13.67
N ASN A 40 -6.06 -11.76 -14.67
CA ASN A 40 -6.25 -11.29 -16.05
C ASN A 40 -5.04 -10.55 -16.63
N GLY A 41 -3.82 -10.99 -16.27
CA GLY A 41 -2.56 -10.37 -16.72
C GLY A 41 -2.14 -9.10 -15.98
N HIS A 42 -2.93 -8.63 -15.00
CA HIS A 42 -2.64 -7.46 -14.19
C HIS A 42 -2.24 -7.86 -12.76
N TYR A 43 -1.34 -7.08 -12.15
CA TYR A 43 -0.88 -7.32 -10.80
C TYR A 43 -1.58 -6.44 -9.78
N TYR A 44 -1.89 -7.06 -8.65
CA TYR A 44 -2.56 -6.46 -7.52
C TYR A 44 -1.79 -6.77 -6.24
N PHE A 45 -1.86 -5.87 -5.25
CA PHE A 45 -1.44 -6.17 -3.90
C PHE A 45 -2.51 -5.78 -2.89
N LEU A 46 -2.54 -6.51 -1.78
CA LEU A 46 -3.49 -6.33 -0.69
C LEU A 46 -2.72 -6.31 0.63
N ASP A 47 -3.07 -5.37 1.50
CA ASP A 47 -2.57 -5.30 2.88
C ASP A 47 -3.75 -5.32 3.86
N TYR A 48 -3.65 -6.20 4.86
CA TYR A 48 -4.72 -6.48 5.81
C TYR A 48 -4.54 -5.65 7.08
N LYS A 49 -5.54 -4.82 7.37
CA LYS A 49 -5.52 -3.92 8.52
C LYS A 49 -6.49 -4.39 9.60
N THR A 50 -5.93 -4.67 10.78
CA THR A 50 -6.67 -5.07 11.99
C THR A 50 -7.04 -3.88 12.88
N ASP A 51 -6.48 -2.69 12.61
CA ASP A 51 -6.70 -1.54 13.47
C ASP A 51 -8.18 -1.13 13.50
N ALA A 52 -8.70 -1.01 14.71
CA ALA A 52 -10.04 -0.53 14.94
C ALA A 52 -10.07 0.97 14.68
N LEU A 53 -10.77 1.37 13.63
CA LEU A 53 -11.00 2.77 13.34
C LEU A 53 -11.79 3.43 14.46
N ILE A 54 -11.18 4.43 15.10
CA ILE A 54 -11.87 5.25 16.09
C ILE A 54 -12.77 6.22 15.33
N ARG A 55 -14.01 5.78 15.04
CA ARG A 55 -15.05 6.70 14.57
C ARG A 55 -15.33 7.72 15.65
N ARG A 56 -15.01 8.99 15.39
CA ARG A 56 -15.46 10.09 16.23
C ARG A 56 -16.98 10.24 16.06
N LYS A 57 -17.68 10.54 17.15
CA LYS A 57 -19.13 10.76 17.12
C LYS A 57 -19.46 11.89 16.14
N GLY A 58 -20.33 11.62 15.15
CA GLY A 58 -20.71 12.59 14.10
C GLY A 58 -19.81 12.59 12.86
N MET A 59 -18.82 11.71 12.76
CA MET A 59 -17.99 11.55 11.56
C MET A 59 -18.75 10.78 10.47
N SER A 60 -18.76 11.32 9.25
CA SER A 60 -19.30 10.65 8.06
C SER A 60 -18.37 9.57 7.53
N ASP A 61 -18.93 8.66 6.75
CA ASP A 61 -18.20 7.55 6.10
C ASP A 61 -17.12 8.08 5.15
N GLU A 62 -17.42 9.14 4.39
CA GLU A 62 -16.46 9.81 3.50
C GLU A 62 -15.28 10.44 4.25
N ALA A 63 -15.53 11.04 5.41
CA ALA A 63 -14.47 11.65 6.23
C ALA A 63 -13.56 10.56 6.82
N LEU A 64 -14.14 9.42 7.19
CA LEU A 64 -13.40 8.25 7.65
C LEU A 64 -12.54 7.66 6.53
N GLU A 65 -13.10 7.48 5.34
CA GLU A 65 -12.38 7.01 4.16
C GLU A 65 -11.19 7.92 3.84
N ARG A 66 -11.39 9.24 3.81
CA ARG A 66 -10.30 10.19 3.56
C ARG A 66 -9.18 10.07 4.59
N GLN A 67 -9.53 9.93 5.87
CA GLN A 67 -8.55 9.75 6.94
C GLN A 67 -7.74 8.46 6.76
N LEU A 68 -8.40 7.37 6.36
CA LEU A 68 -7.74 6.09 6.07
C LEU A 68 -6.78 6.19 4.89
N LYS A 69 -7.25 6.76 3.78
CA LYS A 69 -6.43 6.97 2.59
C LYS A 69 -5.18 7.76 2.93
N GLU A 70 -5.30 8.87 3.67
CA GLU A 70 -4.13 9.67 4.04
C GLU A 70 -3.19 8.93 5.01
N LYS A 71 -3.74 8.19 5.99
CA LYS A 71 -2.94 7.42 6.96
C LYS A 71 -2.03 6.41 6.28
N TYR A 72 -2.54 5.71 5.26
CA TYR A 72 -1.82 4.61 4.60
C TYR A 72 -1.19 5.00 3.26
N ARG A 73 -1.44 6.21 2.75
CA ARG A 73 -1.00 6.70 1.45
C ARG A 73 0.47 6.42 1.16
N VAL A 74 1.34 6.83 2.07
CA VAL A 74 2.80 6.73 1.91
C VAL A 74 3.25 5.26 1.88
N GLN A 75 2.72 4.41 2.77
CA GLN A 75 3.02 2.98 2.79
C GLN A 75 2.62 2.30 1.47
N MET A 76 1.41 2.58 0.98
CA MET A 76 0.91 2.00 -0.26
C MET A 76 1.73 2.47 -1.48
N GLN A 77 2.19 3.73 -1.48
CA GLN A 77 3.10 4.24 -2.51
C GLN A 77 4.44 3.51 -2.52
N TYR A 78 5.01 3.21 -1.34
CA TYR A 78 6.23 2.40 -1.26
C TYR A 78 6.05 1.00 -1.85
N TYR A 79 4.92 0.34 -1.54
CA TYR A 79 4.63 -1.01 -2.02
C TYR A 79 4.45 -1.02 -3.54
N GLN A 80 3.61 -0.11 -4.04
CA GLN A 80 3.38 0.04 -5.47
C GLN A 80 4.70 0.30 -6.20
N ARG A 81 5.53 1.24 -5.71
CA ARG A 81 6.79 1.57 -6.37
C ARG A 81 7.78 0.41 -6.37
N ALA A 82 7.87 -0.34 -5.27
CA ALA A 82 8.71 -1.53 -5.18
C ALA A 82 8.28 -2.59 -6.21
N LEU A 83 6.98 -2.89 -6.25
CA LEU A 83 6.42 -3.91 -7.15
C LEU A 83 6.54 -3.50 -8.62
N GLU A 84 6.18 -2.26 -8.98
CA GLU A 84 6.31 -1.76 -10.36
C GLU A 84 7.78 -1.77 -10.83
N THR A 85 8.72 -1.51 -9.92
CA THR A 85 10.16 -1.56 -10.23
C THR A 85 10.64 -2.98 -10.52
N ILE A 86 10.12 -3.98 -9.79
CA ILE A 86 10.50 -5.39 -9.94
C ILE A 86 9.78 -6.02 -11.14
N LEU A 87 8.46 -5.82 -11.24
CA LEU A 87 7.59 -6.46 -12.22
C LEU A 87 7.59 -5.76 -13.58
N LYS A 88 8.06 -4.50 -13.64
CA LYS A 88 8.10 -3.67 -14.86
C LYS A 88 6.73 -3.46 -15.50
N CYS A 89 5.66 -3.50 -14.71
CA CYS A 89 4.30 -3.22 -15.11
C CYS A 89 3.57 -2.44 -14.01
N PRO A 90 2.47 -1.73 -14.31
CA PRO A 90 1.62 -1.10 -13.30
C PRO A 90 1.04 -2.13 -12.32
N VAL A 91 0.81 -1.69 -11.08
CA VAL A 91 0.23 -2.53 -10.02
C VAL A 91 -0.80 -1.73 -9.24
N ASN A 92 -1.97 -2.32 -8.94
CA ASN A 92 -2.99 -1.69 -8.11
C ASN A 92 -2.96 -2.22 -6.67
N GLY A 93 -3.17 -1.34 -5.71
CA GLY A 93 -3.17 -1.68 -4.29
C GLY A 93 -4.56 -1.58 -3.68
N TYR A 94 -4.82 -2.43 -2.68
CA TYR A 94 -6.04 -2.39 -1.89
C TYR A 94 -5.73 -2.53 -0.40
N LEU A 95 -6.60 -1.98 0.43
CA LEU A 95 -6.58 -2.18 1.88
C LEU A 95 -7.82 -2.96 2.29
N TYR A 96 -7.63 -4.06 3.01
CA TYR A 96 -8.74 -4.81 3.59
C TYR A 96 -8.84 -4.53 5.09
N PHE A 97 -9.95 -3.93 5.52
CA PHE A 97 -10.21 -3.66 6.93
C PHE A 97 -11.19 -4.69 7.49
N PHE A 98 -10.75 -5.52 8.44
CA PHE A 98 -11.62 -6.55 9.03
C PHE A 98 -12.89 -6.00 9.70
N LYS A 99 -12.88 -4.74 10.13
CA LYS A 99 -14.06 -4.07 10.73
C LYS A 99 -14.93 -3.31 9.73
N TYR A 100 -14.51 -3.14 8.47
CA TYR A 100 -15.18 -2.25 7.49
C TYR A 100 -15.33 -2.82 6.07
N GLY A 101 -14.65 -3.91 5.70
CA GLY A 101 -14.60 -4.42 4.33
C GLY A 101 -13.42 -3.89 3.51
N GLU A 102 -13.49 -4.02 2.18
CA GLU A 102 -12.47 -3.61 1.19
C GLU A 102 -12.53 -2.10 0.88
N LEU A 103 -11.37 -1.47 0.64
CA LEU A 103 -11.22 -0.05 0.27
C LEU A 103 -10.24 0.10 -0.91
N GLU A 104 -10.68 0.76 -1.99
CA GLU A 104 -9.88 1.05 -3.20
C GLU A 104 -9.15 2.40 -3.07
N ILE A 105 -7.85 2.44 -3.38
CA ILE A 105 -6.95 3.60 -3.27
C ILE A 105 -6.53 4.17 -4.62
#